data_AF-A0A6N8BMA7-F1
#
_entry.id   AF-A0A6N8BMA7-F1
#
_cell.length_a   1.000
_cell.length_b   1.000
_cell.length_c   1.000
_cell.angle_alpha   90.00
_cell.angle_beta   90.00
_cell.angle_gamma   90.00
#
_symmetry.space_group_name_H-M   'P 1'
#
loop_
_entity.id
_entity.type
_entity.pdbx_description
1 polymer ?
#
loop_
_entity_poly.entity_id
_entity_poly.type
_entity_poly.pdbx_seq_one_letter_code
_entity_poly.pdbx_strand_id
1 'polypeptide(L)'
;MEKIFVPSQIDLPIDRVFIVAATLSTFKGCRHVDVQIFRPGGTDEELEAIKGLGLVAPVDPSVPAEVLQGATEEAALRCVLESFTAEESHELVEYLEKRYADQIEKITVCPLDLPVPFGVAPLAGIGEGKTTGFIRFDAVRDYPLSFPAQGFYDLASQKPSDGE
;
A
#
# COMPACT_ATOMS: atom_id res chain seq x y z
N MET A 1 18.96 -2.22 -7.25
CA MET A 1 17.78 -2.06 -6.38
C MET A 1 18.22 -1.89 -4.92
N GLU A 2 17.95 -0.74 -4.32
CA GLU A 2 18.09 -0.49 -2.88
C GLU A 2 16.89 -1.09 -2.11
N LYS A 3 17.13 -1.62 -0.91
CA LYS A 3 16.07 -2.17 -0.03
C LYS A 3 16.19 -1.54 1.36
N ILE A 4 15.10 -0.98 1.87
CA ILE A 4 15.01 -0.41 3.22
C ILE A 4 13.92 -1.14 3.99
N PHE A 5 14.26 -1.62 5.18
CA PHE A 5 13.31 -2.22 6.11
C PHE A 5 13.29 -1.40 7.40
N VAL A 6 12.15 -0.80 7.70
CA VAL A 6 11.92 -0.10 8.96
C VAL A 6 11.27 -1.08 9.93
N PRO A 7 11.82 -1.29 11.13
CA PRO A 7 11.22 -2.19 12.11
C PRO A 7 9.88 -1.64 12.61
N SER A 8 8.94 -2.52 12.93
CA SER A 8 7.71 -2.16 13.63
C SER A 8 7.96 -1.88 15.12
N GLN A 9 6.97 -1.28 15.77
CA GLN A 9 6.95 -1.19 17.23
C GLN A 9 6.71 -2.58 17.85
N ILE A 10 7.29 -2.80 19.02
CA ILE A 10 7.07 -4.00 19.83
C ILE A 10 5.72 -3.79 20.53
N ASP A 11 4.79 -4.74 20.40
CA ASP A 11 3.40 -4.74 20.95
C ASP A 11 2.29 -4.07 20.09
N LEU A 12 2.26 -4.35 18.79
CA LEU A 12 1.11 -4.01 17.95
C LEU A 12 -0.03 -5.04 18.12
N PRO A 13 -1.30 -4.62 18.07
CA PRO A 13 -2.44 -5.51 18.29
C PRO A 13 -2.71 -6.47 17.11
N ILE A 14 -2.01 -6.29 15.99
CA ILE A 14 -2.11 -7.09 14.76
C ILE A 14 -0.73 -7.26 14.12
N ASP A 15 -0.54 -8.37 13.41
CA ASP A 15 0.72 -8.67 12.70
C ASP A 15 0.80 -8.02 11.32
N ARG A 16 -0.35 -7.73 10.70
CA ARG A 16 -0.45 -7.05 9.42
C ARG A 16 -0.38 -5.55 9.61
N VAL A 17 0.82 -5.01 9.43
CA VAL A 17 1.09 -3.58 9.58
C VAL A 17 2.08 -3.08 8.55
N PHE A 18 2.72 -3.95 7.76
CA PHE A 18 3.77 -3.52 6.85
C PHE A 18 3.19 -3.11 5.50
N ILE A 19 3.52 -1.91 5.06
CA ILE A 19 3.30 -1.46 3.68
C ILE A 19 4.61 -1.55 2.90
N VAL A 20 4.49 -1.79 1.60
CA VAL A 20 5.64 -1.87 0.70
C VAL A 20 5.50 -0.78 -0.34
N ALA A 21 6.48 0.10 -0.42
CA ALA A 21 6.60 1.10 -1.48
C ALA A 21 7.78 0.75 -2.39
N ALA A 22 7.60 0.91 -3.70
CA ALA A 22 8.66 0.70 -4.68
C ALA A 22 8.76 1.91 -5.62
N THR A 23 9.99 2.34 -5.91
CA THR A 23 10.26 3.38 -6.91
C THR A 23 10.73 2.69 -8.19
N LEU A 24 9.95 2.81 -9.26
CA LEU A 24 10.26 2.26 -10.57
C LEU A 24 11.16 3.22 -11.36
N SER A 25 12.19 2.69 -12.03
CA SER A 25 13.13 3.48 -12.80
C SER A 25 12.48 4.16 -14.00
N THR A 26 11.64 3.42 -14.72
CA THR A 26 10.80 3.95 -15.80
C THR A 26 9.51 3.16 -15.88
N PHE A 27 8.38 3.85 -15.90
CA PHE A 27 7.07 3.24 -16.07
C PHE A 27 6.17 4.16 -16.89
N LYS A 28 5.58 3.64 -17.98
CA LYS A 28 4.70 4.38 -18.90
C LYS A 28 5.27 5.74 -19.38
N GLY A 29 6.59 5.82 -19.58
CA GLY A 29 7.28 7.03 -20.06
C GLY A 29 7.66 8.03 -18.97
N CYS A 30 7.26 7.80 -17.72
CA CYS A 30 7.70 8.57 -16.55
C CYS A 30 8.90 7.88 -15.89
N ARG A 31 9.84 8.65 -15.34
CA ARG A 31 10.94 8.15 -14.51
C ARG A 31 10.65 8.34 -13.04
N HIS A 32 11.30 7.55 -12.18
CA HIS A 32 11.18 7.63 -10.72
C HIS A 32 9.73 7.58 -10.25
N VAL A 33 8.99 6.56 -10.70
CA VAL A 33 7.56 6.43 -10.39
C VAL A 33 7.40 5.70 -9.07
N ASP A 34 6.85 6.38 -8.07
CA ASP A 34 6.48 5.74 -6.81
C ASP A 34 5.21 4.90 -6.96
N VAL A 35 5.29 3.68 -6.44
CA VAL A 35 4.23 2.68 -6.43
C VAL A 35 4.02 2.19 -5.01
N GLN A 36 2.79 2.30 -4.52
CA GLN A 36 2.41 1.72 -3.24
C GLN A 36 1.83 0.32 -3.46
N ILE A 37 2.51 -0.69 -2.94
CA ILE A 37 2.13 -2.09 -3.07
C ILE A 37 1.32 -2.49 -1.84
N PHE A 38 0.18 -3.14 -2.08
CA PHE A 38 -0.78 -3.52 -1.08
C PHE A 38 -1.39 -4.90 -1.37
N ARG A 39 -1.97 -5.51 -0.33
CA ARG A 39 -2.70 -6.77 -0.41
C ARG A 39 -4.19 -6.49 -0.64
N PRO A 40 -4.72 -6.64 -1.87
CA PRO A 40 -6.14 -6.41 -2.11
C PRO A 40 -7.00 -7.50 -1.43
N GLY A 41 -8.28 -7.18 -1.20
CA GLY A 41 -9.30 -8.19 -0.92
C GLY A 41 -9.33 -8.72 0.51
N GLY A 42 -9.12 -7.86 1.51
CA GLY A 42 -9.40 -8.20 2.91
C GLY A 42 -10.87 -8.65 3.08
N THR A 43 -11.09 -9.76 3.77
CA THR A 43 -12.43 -10.33 3.93
C THR A 43 -13.21 -9.65 5.06
N ASP A 44 -14.54 -9.82 5.08
CA ASP A 44 -15.37 -9.27 6.16
C ASP A 44 -15.06 -9.95 7.51
N GLU A 45 -14.62 -11.21 7.52
CA GLU A 45 -14.13 -11.89 8.73
C GLU A 45 -12.84 -11.26 9.26
N GLU A 46 -11.90 -10.93 8.37
CA GLU A 46 -10.67 -10.22 8.75
C GLU A 46 -10.97 -8.81 9.30
N LEU A 47 -11.94 -8.12 8.70
CA LEU A 47 -12.42 -6.81 9.15
C LEU A 47 -13.04 -6.86 10.55
N GLU A 48 -13.95 -7.80 10.80
CA GLU A 48 -14.58 -7.93 12.11
C GLU A 48 -13.58 -8.36 13.18
N ALA A 49 -12.54 -9.12 12.84
CA ALA A 49 -11.49 -9.53 13.77
C ALA A 49 -10.63 -8.35 14.28
N ILE A 50 -10.45 -7.30 13.47
CA ILE A 50 -9.64 -6.13 13.84
C ILE A 50 -10.45 -4.95 14.39
N LYS A 51 -11.78 -5.05 14.30
CA LYS A 51 -12.70 -4.01 14.74
C LYS A 51 -12.63 -3.82 16.26
N GLY A 52 -12.61 -2.56 16.70
CA GLY A 52 -12.53 -2.23 18.13
C GLY A 52 -11.13 -2.37 18.75
N LEU A 53 -10.10 -2.73 17.98
CA LEU A 53 -8.71 -2.75 18.44
C LEU A 53 -8.06 -1.35 18.53
N GLY A 54 -8.83 -0.28 18.25
CA GLY A 54 -8.33 1.09 18.29
C GLY A 54 -7.35 1.42 17.17
N LEU A 55 -7.47 0.76 16.01
CA LEU A 55 -6.60 0.92 14.86
C LEU A 55 -6.87 2.18 14.03
N VAL A 56 -8.00 2.84 14.25
CA VAL A 56 -8.39 4.07 13.55
C VAL A 56 -8.43 5.21 14.57
N ALA A 57 -7.77 6.31 14.23
CA ALA A 57 -7.73 7.50 15.06
C ALA A 57 -9.13 8.12 15.15
N PRO A 58 -9.44 8.87 16.22
CA PRO A 58 -10.67 9.65 16.26
C PRO A 58 -10.70 10.69 15.13
N VAL A 59 -11.89 11.14 14.76
CA VAL A 59 -12.08 12.23 13.80
C VAL A 59 -11.34 13.48 14.29
N ASP A 60 -10.42 14.00 13.47
CA ASP A 60 -9.75 15.26 13.76
C ASP A 60 -10.73 16.42 13.52
N PRO A 61 -11.10 17.21 14.56
CA PRO A 61 -12.05 18.31 14.44
C PRO A 61 -11.53 19.45 13.53
N SER A 62 -10.24 19.46 13.21
CA SER A 62 -9.60 20.43 12.31
C SER A 62 -9.84 20.10 10.84
N VAL A 63 -10.24 18.88 10.51
CA VAL A 63 -10.49 18.43 9.14
C VAL A 63 -11.91 18.86 8.73
N PRO A 64 -12.08 19.60 7.62
CA PRO A 64 -13.41 19.99 7.14
C PRO A 64 -14.31 18.77 6.87
N ALA A 65 -15.58 18.84 7.27
CA ALA A 65 -16.52 17.74 7.14
C ALA A 65 -16.73 17.31 5.67
N GLU A 66 -16.54 18.24 4.73
CA GLU A 66 -16.61 17.96 3.28
C GLU A 66 -15.51 17.02 2.83
N VAL A 67 -14.33 17.08 3.45
CA VAL A 67 -13.19 16.18 3.16
C VAL A 67 -13.46 14.77 3.70
N LEU A 68 -14.25 14.66 4.78
CA LEU A 68 -14.65 13.41 5.40
C LEU A 68 -15.94 12.84 4.81
N GLN A 69 -16.51 13.46 3.78
CA GLN A 69 -17.77 13.00 3.20
C GLN A 69 -17.61 11.60 2.59
N GLY A 70 -18.31 10.61 3.16
CA GLY A 70 -18.21 9.20 2.77
C GLY A 70 -17.09 8.43 3.46
N ALA A 71 -16.29 9.09 4.31
CA ALA A 71 -15.33 8.40 5.17
C ALA A 71 -16.06 7.56 6.22
N THR A 72 -15.58 6.33 6.42
CA THR A 72 -16.06 5.44 7.47
C THR A 72 -14.87 4.81 8.18
N GLU A 73 -15.06 4.44 9.44
CA GLU A 73 -14.08 3.64 10.18
C GLU A 73 -13.80 2.32 9.43
N GLU A 74 -14.83 1.73 8.83
CA GLU A 74 -14.72 0.51 8.02
C GLU A 74 -13.77 0.68 6.83
N ALA A 75 -13.83 1.81 6.11
CA ALA A 75 -12.91 2.09 5.02
C ALA A 75 -11.46 2.22 5.53
N ALA A 76 -11.26 2.90 6.66
CA ALA A 76 -9.95 3.02 7.29
C ALA A 76 -9.40 1.66 7.75
N LEU A 77 -10.23 0.81 8.35
CA LEU A 77 -9.86 -0.57 8.72
C LEU A 77 -9.52 -1.42 7.48
N ARG A 78 -10.23 -1.26 6.36
CA ARG A 78 -9.88 -1.93 5.11
C ARG A 78 -8.51 -1.48 4.57
N CYS A 79 -8.13 -0.22 4.77
CA CYS A 79 -6.77 0.26 4.48
C CYS A 79 -5.71 -0.44 5.36
N VAL A 80 -6.03 -0.76 6.62
CA VAL A 80 -5.14 -1.57 7.47
C VAL A 80 -5.02 -3.00 6.93
N LEU A 81 -6.12 -3.62 6.47
CA LEU A 81 -6.11 -4.97 5.89
C LEU A 81 -5.34 -5.09 4.56
N GLU A 82 -5.05 -3.96 3.92
CA GLU A 82 -4.22 -3.85 2.73
C GLU A 82 -2.71 -3.96 3.02
N SER A 83 -2.34 -3.99 4.30
CA SER A 83 -0.96 -4.23 4.72
C SER A 83 -0.61 -5.72 4.76
N PHE A 84 0.69 -5.99 4.82
CA PHE A 84 1.30 -7.30 4.87
C PHE A 84 1.78 -7.63 6.29
N THR A 85 1.88 -8.91 6.60
CA THR A 85 2.68 -9.36 7.74
C THR A 85 4.18 -9.13 7.48
N ALA A 86 5.00 -9.26 8.53
CA ALA A 86 6.45 -9.23 8.37
C ALA A 86 6.93 -10.28 7.37
N GLU A 87 6.43 -11.51 7.46
CA GLU A 87 6.80 -12.62 6.55
C GLU A 87 6.37 -12.34 5.12
N GLU A 88 5.10 -11.96 4.90
CA GLU A 88 4.56 -11.63 3.58
C GLU A 88 5.36 -10.49 2.93
N SER A 89 5.72 -9.46 3.70
CA SER A 89 6.51 -8.34 3.16
C SER A 89 7.90 -8.78 2.69
N HIS A 90 8.57 -9.72 3.40
CA HIS A 90 9.86 -10.23 2.98
C HIS A 90 9.74 -11.11 1.74
N GLU A 91 8.75 -12.02 1.69
CA GLU A 91 8.49 -12.85 0.52
C GLU A 91 8.17 -12.00 -0.73
N LEU A 92 7.42 -10.93 -0.55
CA LEU A 92 7.11 -9.97 -1.61
C LEU A 92 8.38 -9.25 -2.10
N VAL A 93 9.24 -8.76 -1.21
CA VAL A 93 10.51 -8.12 -1.61
C VAL A 93 11.41 -9.09 -2.37
N GLU A 94 11.52 -10.34 -1.92
CA GLU A 94 12.30 -11.36 -2.63
C GLU A 94 11.74 -11.63 -4.04
N TYR A 95 10.42 -11.72 -4.17
CA TYR A 95 9.76 -11.89 -5.46
C TYR A 95 10.05 -10.70 -6.39
N LEU A 96 9.91 -9.48 -5.88
CA LEU A 96 10.16 -8.25 -6.62
C LEU A 96 11.62 -8.15 -7.07
N GLU A 97 12.57 -8.53 -6.20
CA GLU A 97 13.99 -8.58 -6.53
C GLU A 97 14.26 -9.59 -7.65
N LYS A 98 13.80 -10.83 -7.50
CA LYS A 98 14.06 -11.91 -8.48
C LYS A 98 13.51 -11.59 -9.87
N ARG A 99 12.37 -10.89 -9.95
CA ARG A 99 11.65 -10.69 -11.21
C ARG A 99 11.78 -9.29 -11.81
N TYR A 100 12.04 -8.28 -10.99
CA TYR A 100 11.94 -6.87 -11.39
C TYR A 100 13.13 -6.00 -10.93
N ALA A 101 14.24 -6.58 -10.45
CA ALA A 101 15.40 -5.80 -9.96
C ALA A 101 15.94 -4.77 -10.95
N ASP A 102 15.86 -5.03 -12.26
CA ASP A 102 16.31 -4.09 -13.30
C ASP A 102 15.35 -2.90 -13.52
N GLN A 103 14.10 -3.03 -13.07
CA GLN A 103 13.03 -2.03 -13.23
C GLN A 103 12.77 -1.25 -11.93
N ILE A 104 13.26 -1.73 -10.79
CA ILE A 104 13.03 -1.14 -9.47
C ILE A 104 14.32 -0.53 -8.95
N GLU A 105 14.29 0.77 -8.69
CA GLU A 105 15.41 1.51 -8.11
C GLU A 105 15.51 1.23 -6.61
N LYS A 106 14.35 1.30 -5.94
CA LYS A 106 14.25 1.26 -4.48
C LYS A 106 12.99 0.53 -4.05
N ILE A 107 13.10 -0.23 -2.97
CA ILE A 107 11.97 -0.77 -2.21
C ILE A 107 12.10 -0.32 -0.76
N THR A 108 11.00 0.13 -0.17
CA THR A 108 10.88 0.48 1.24
C THR A 108 9.76 -0.35 1.84
N VAL A 109 10.06 -1.08 2.90
CA VAL A 109 9.10 -1.76 3.76
C VAL A 109 9.04 -1.00 5.07
N CYS A 110 7.87 -0.49 5.43
CA CYS A 110 7.68 0.23 6.69
C CYS A 110 6.35 -0.14 7.34
N PRO A 111 6.29 -0.12 8.68
CA PRO A 111 5.03 -0.28 9.38
C PRO A 111 4.12 0.93 9.11
N LEU A 112 2.81 0.71 9.14
CA LEU A 112 1.81 1.75 9.27
C LEU A 112 2.02 2.49 10.59
N ASP A 113 1.87 3.81 10.55
CA ASP A 113 1.69 4.58 11.77
C ASP A 113 0.28 4.34 12.31
N LEU A 114 0.18 3.47 13.29
CA LEU A 114 -1.07 3.16 13.98
C LEU A 114 -1.27 4.12 15.17
N PRO A 115 -2.50 4.57 15.43
CA PRO A 115 -3.71 4.31 14.64
C PRO A 115 -3.74 5.10 13.31
N VAL A 116 -4.30 4.52 12.25
CA VAL A 116 -4.43 5.21 10.95
C VAL A 116 -5.45 6.35 11.05
N PRO A 117 -5.26 7.46 10.31
CA PRO A 117 -6.21 8.58 10.35
C PRO A 117 -7.62 8.19 9.91
N PHE A 118 -8.63 8.70 10.63
CA PHE A 118 -10.01 8.65 10.14
C PHE A 118 -10.11 9.42 8.82
N GLY A 119 -10.74 8.83 7.80
CA GLY A 119 -10.82 9.41 6.46
C GLY A 119 -9.86 8.82 5.44
N VAL A 120 -8.91 7.97 5.86
CA VAL A 120 -8.11 7.18 4.92
C VAL A 120 -9.00 6.15 4.22
N ALA A 121 -8.86 6.07 2.90
CA ALA A 121 -9.58 5.12 2.05
C ALA A 121 -8.64 3.99 1.61
N PRO A 122 -9.15 2.76 1.42
CA PRO A 122 -8.35 1.67 0.89
C PRO A 122 -7.98 1.93 -0.58
N LEU A 123 -6.75 1.58 -0.96
CA LEU A 123 -6.23 1.75 -2.32
C LEU A 123 -7.02 0.94 -3.34
N ALA A 124 -7.47 -0.26 -2.98
CA ALA A 124 -8.29 -1.12 -3.83
C ALA A 124 -9.61 -0.45 -4.29
N GLY A 125 -10.09 0.55 -3.55
CA GLY A 125 -11.30 1.30 -3.88
C GLY A 125 -11.08 2.43 -4.88
N ILE A 126 -9.83 2.76 -5.24
CA ILE A 126 -9.53 3.86 -6.15
C ILE A 126 -9.85 3.45 -7.59
N GLY A 127 -10.60 4.29 -8.31
CA GLY A 127 -10.88 4.06 -9.73
C GLY A 127 -9.64 4.28 -10.62
N GLU A 128 -9.44 3.42 -11.61
CA GLU A 128 -8.38 3.61 -12.61
C GLU A 128 -8.74 4.74 -13.58
N GLY A 129 -7.76 5.58 -13.89
CA GLY A 129 -7.90 6.75 -14.75
C GLY A 129 -6.82 6.82 -15.83
N LYS A 130 -6.63 8.02 -16.40
CA LYS A 130 -5.60 8.24 -17.42
C LYS A 130 -4.18 8.16 -16.85
N THR A 131 -3.99 8.71 -15.65
CA THR A 131 -2.68 8.84 -14.97
C THR A 131 -2.56 7.92 -13.76
N THR A 132 -3.67 7.35 -13.29
CA THR A 132 -3.74 6.57 -12.06
C THR A 132 -4.17 5.15 -12.39
N GLY A 133 -3.57 4.14 -11.75
CA GLY A 133 -4.03 2.77 -11.90
C GLY A 133 -3.24 1.74 -11.11
N PHE A 134 -3.40 0.47 -11.46
CA PHE A 134 -2.80 -0.64 -10.72
C PHE A 134 -1.88 -1.52 -11.57
N ILE A 135 -0.75 -1.89 -10.99
CA ILE A 135 0.08 -3.02 -11.42
C ILE A 135 -0.43 -4.25 -10.69
N ARG A 136 -0.96 -5.22 -11.42
CA ARG A 136 -1.50 -6.46 -10.85
C ARG A 136 -0.42 -7.54 -10.87
N PHE A 137 0.37 -7.65 -9.80
CA PHE A 137 1.44 -8.66 -9.73
C PHE A 137 0.85 -10.07 -9.62
N ASP A 138 -0.27 -10.20 -8.93
CA ASP A 138 -1.04 -11.44 -8.74
C ASP A 138 -1.61 -12.01 -10.05
N ALA A 139 -1.79 -11.18 -11.08
CA ALA A 139 -2.28 -11.62 -12.39
C ALA A 139 -1.18 -12.16 -13.31
N VAL A 140 0.09 -12.07 -12.91
CA VAL A 140 1.22 -12.53 -13.70
C VAL A 140 1.26 -14.06 -13.72
N ARG A 141 1.51 -14.66 -14.89
CA ARG A 141 1.66 -16.11 -15.01
C ARG A 141 2.75 -16.63 -14.08
N ASP A 142 2.47 -17.74 -13.41
CA ASP A 142 3.38 -18.40 -12.47
C ASP A 142 3.69 -17.51 -11.24
N TYR A 143 2.73 -16.70 -10.79
CA TYR A 143 2.85 -15.92 -9.54
C TYR A 143 2.98 -16.87 -8.34
N PRO A 144 4.10 -16.81 -7.57
CA PRO A 144 4.44 -17.86 -6.62
C PRO A 144 3.95 -17.61 -5.19
N LEU A 145 3.50 -16.38 -4.88
CA LEU A 145 3.14 -16.01 -3.51
C LEU A 145 1.71 -16.50 -3.18
N SER A 146 1.51 -16.88 -1.92
CA SER A 146 0.22 -17.38 -1.41
C SER A 146 -0.83 -16.28 -1.17
N PHE A 147 -0.44 -15.01 -1.33
CA PHE A 147 -1.26 -13.83 -1.13
C PHE A 147 -1.20 -12.91 -2.36
N PRO A 148 -2.28 -12.17 -2.67
CA PRO A 148 -2.28 -11.23 -3.78
C PRO A 148 -1.46 -9.98 -3.45
N ALA A 149 -0.85 -9.38 -4.46
CA ALA A 149 -0.16 -8.09 -4.35
C ALA A 149 -0.47 -7.21 -5.57
N GLN A 150 -0.88 -5.97 -5.31
CA GLN A 150 -1.15 -4.97 -6.34
C GLN A 150 -0.41 -3.67 -6.03
N GLY A 151 0.12 -3.01 -7.05
CA GLY A 151 0.82 -1.74 -6.94
C GLY A 151 -0.01 -0.58 -7.46
N PHE A 152 -0.44 0.32 -6.59
CA PHE A 152 -1.06 1.58 -6.97
C PHE A 152 -0.01 2.59 -7.44
N TYR A 153 -0.26 3.24 -8.58
CA TYR A 153 0.54 4.37 -9.04
C TYR A 153 -0.35 5.55 -9.42
N ASP A 154 0.15 6.76 -9.21
CA ASP A 154 -0.43 7.98 -9.75
C ASP A 154 0.64 8.82 -10.45
N LEU A 155 0.61 8.81 -11.79
CA LEU A 155 1.55 9.53 -12.65
C LEU A 155 1.34 11.04 -12.61
N ALA A 156 0.15 11.53 -12.23
CA ALA A 156 -0.12 12.97 -12.16
C ALA A 156 0.59 13.62 -10.95
N SER A 157 0.74 12.85 -9.87
CA SER A 157 1.47 13.24 -8.67
C SER A 157 2.99 13.11 -8.81
N GLN A 158 3.47 12.42 -9.85
CA GLN A 158 4.89 12.34 -10.16
C GLN A 158 5.33 13.62 -10.86
N LYS A 159 6.48 14.17 -10.46
CA LYS A 159 7.06 15.31 -11.19
C LYS A 159 7.27 14.89 -12.66
N PRO A 160 6.83 15.69 -13.63
CA PRO A 160 7.22 15.44 -15.01
C PRO A 160 8.74 15.42 -15.06
N SER A 161 9.30 14.43 -15.76
CA SER A 161 10.69 14.48 -16.16
C SER A 161 10.84 15.69 -17.07
N ASP A 162 11.23 16.84 -16.52
CA ASP A 162 11.72 17.95 -17.32
C ASP A 162 12.91 17.39 -18.09
N GLY A 163 12.78 17.37 -19.42
CA GLY A 163 13.83 16.87 -20.30
C GLY A 163 15.00 17.83 -20.25
N GLU A 164 16.11 17.38 -19.67
CA GLU A 164 17.45 17.87 -19.99
C GLU A 164 18.26 16.76 -20.66
#